data_AF-A0A537UCS2-F1
#
_entry.id   AF-A0A537UCS2-F1
#
_cell.length_a   1.000
_cell.length_b   1.000
_cell.length_c   1.000
_cell.angle_alpha   90.00
_cell.angle_beta   90.00
_cell.angle_gamma   90.00
#
_symmetry.space_group_name_H-M   'P 1'
#
loop_
_entity.id
_entity.type
_entity.pdbx_description
1 polymer ?
#
loop_
_entity_poly.entity_id
_entity_poly.type
_entity_poly.pdbx_seq_one_letter_code
_entity_poly.pdbx_strand_id
1 'polypeptide(L)'
;MEKQVASIGLGVLVLTTLGISTPTAFAETVNLKGSLNASQSVPPTNSNGTGNLQATYDTATKQLTYTVTYSGLTGNATAAHFHGPADPDKTAGVVVPVQGSVASPIKGTATLTDAQASDLLAGKWYFNIHTEANRPGEIRGQVTK
;
A
#
# COMPACT_ATOMS: atom_id res chain seq x y z
N MET A 1 26.46 26.51 72.47
CA MET A 1 25.21 25.81 72.10
C MET A 1 24.59 26.55 70.94
N GLU A 2 24.10 25.78 69.98
CA GLU A 2 23.58 26.14 68.66
C GLU A 2 22.54 27.27 68.64
N LYS A 3 22.46 27.94 67.49
CA LYS A 3 21.34 27.94 66.51
C LYS A 3 21.58 29.13 65.57
N GLN A 4 21.31 29.13 64.27
CA GLN A 4 20.91 28.14 63.28
C GLN A 4 21.16 28.86 61.94
N VAL A 5 21.60 28.12 60.93
CA VAL A 5 21.87 28.60 59.57
C VAL A 5 20.54 28.62 58.80
N ALA A 6 20.28 29.64 57.98
CA ALA A 6 19.23 29.58 56.96
C ALA A 6 19.69 30.30 55.68
N SER A 7 19.45 29.64 54.56
CA SER A 7 20.14 29.79 53.30
C SER A 7 19.17 30.09 52.15
N ILE A 8 19.71 30.75 51.11
CA ILE A 8 19.40 30.64 49.66
C ILE A 8 18.11 31.27 49.11
N GLY A 9 18.28 31.96 47.97
CA GLY A 9 17.21 32.14 46.99
C GLY A 9 17.54 33.00 45.76
N LEU A 10 18.69 32.84 45.09
CA LEU A 10 18.89 33.44 43.75
C LEU A 10 18.53 32.40 42.68
N GLY A 11 17.27 32.40 42.24
CA GLY A 11 16.80 31.53 41.16
C GLY A 11 17.23 32.07 39.79
N VAL A 12 18.21 31.42 39.17
CA VAL A 12 18.57 31.64 37.76
C VAL A 12 17.49 30.99 36.88
N LEU A 13 16.77 31.80 36.11
CA LEU A 13 15.82 31.33 35.11
C LEU A 13 16.62 30.83 33.88
N VAL A 14 16.88 29.53 33.81
CA VAL A 14 17.48 28.90 32.62
C VAL A 14 16.37 28.68 31.59
N LEU A 15 16.35 29.51 30.55
CA LEU A 15 15.48 29.36 29.39
C LEU A 15 16.04 28.25 28.50
N THR A 16 15.59 27.00 28.70
CA THR A 16 15.94 25.88 27.83
C THR A 16 15.23 26.04 26.49
N THR A 17 15.97 26.42 25.45
CA THR A 17 15.50 26.39 24.06
C THR A 17 15.30 24.94 23.64
N LEU A 18 14.05 24.49 23.54
CA LEU A 18 13.69 23.20 22.97
C LEU A 18 13.94 23.28 21.46
N GLY A 19 15.08 22.78 20.99
CA GLY A 19 15.39 22.69 19.58
C GLY A 19 14.45 21.68 18.91
N ILE A 20 13.44 22.17 18.20
CA ILE A 20 12.58 21.34 17.36
C ILE A 20 13.40 20.97 16.12
N SER A 21 14.08 19.83 16.15
CA SER A 21 14.63 19.22 14.94
C SER A 21 13.46 18.64 14.15
N THR A 22 12.97 19.36 13.15
CA THR A 22 12.04 18.77 12.17
C THR A 22 12.82 17.77 11.33
N PRO A 23 12.48 16.46 11.35
CA PRO A 23 13.10 15.54 10.42
C PRO A 23 12.70 15.97 9.00
N THR A 24 13.70 16.26 8.16
CA THR A 24 13.51 16.37 6.72
C THR A 24 13.10 14.99 6.20
N ALA A 25 11.84 14.83 5.82
CA ALA A 25 11.40 13.64 5.10
C ALA A 25 12.07 13.65 3.72
N PHE A 26 12.98 12.70 3.48
CA PHE A 26 13.49 12.45 2.14
C PHE A 26 12.39 11.78 1.32
N ALA A 27 12.21 12.22 0.07
CA ALA A 27 11.36 11.52 -0.89
C ALA A 27 11.91 10.09 -1.06
N GLU A 28 11.15 9.10 -0.60
CA GLU A 28 11.51 7.68 -0.68
C GLU A 28 10.61 7.03 -1.72
N THR A 29 11.22 6.34 -2.68
CA THR A 29 10.49 5.46 -3.60
C THR A 29 10.47 4.06 -3.01
N VAL A 30 9.29 3.59 -2.62
CA VAL A 30 9.07 2.24 -2.10
C VAL A 30 8.77 1.31 -3.26
N ASN A 31 9.56 0.24 -3.40
CA ASN A 31 9.25 -0.84 -4.34
C ASN A 31 8.19 -1.76 -3.74
N LEU A 32 7.25 -2.18 -4.58
CA LEU A 32 6.13 -3.03 -4.22
C LEU A 32 5.96 -4.12 -5.29
N LYS A 33 5.43 -5.27 -4.87
CA LYS A 33 5.21 -6.43 -5.73
C LYS A 33 3.99 -7.23 -5.29
N GLY A 34 3.53 -8.11 -6.17
CA GLY A 34 2.52 -9.12 -5.83
C GLY A 34 2.54 -10.25 -6.85
N SER A 35 2.52 -11.50 -6.38
CA SER A 35 2.32 -12.66 -7.25
C SER A 35 0.83 -13.00 -7.29
N LEU A 36 0.23 -13.05 -8.48
CA LEU A 36 -1.19 -13.30 -8.66
C LEU A 36 -1.44 -14.75 -9.07
N ASN A 37 -2.39 -15.40 -8.43
CA ASN A 37 -2.87 -16.72 -8.83
C ASN A 37 -4.32 -16.96 -8.36
N ALA A 38 -4.90 -18.06 -8.81
CA ALA A 38 -6.27 -18.46 -8.51
C ALA A 38 -6.48 -18.89 -7.06
N SER A 39 -5.47 -19.50 -6.42
CA SER A 39 -5.58 -20.01 -5.04
C SER A 39 -5.66 -18.91 -3.98
N GLN A 40 -5.20 -17.71 -4.32
CA GLN A 40 -5.33 -16.54 -3.47
C GLN A 40 -6.70 -15.87 -3.57
N SER A 41 -7.53 -16.17 -4.59
CA SER A 41 -8.89 -15.65 -4.70
C SER A 41 -9.74 -16.12 -3.52
N VAL A 42 -10.77 -15.35 -3.15
CA VAL A 42 -11.65 -15.67 -2.02
C VAL A 42 -13.10 -15.67 -2.50
N PRO A 43 -13.73 -16.85 -2.70
CA PRO A 43 -13.11 -18.18 -2.65
C PRO A 43 -12.11 -18.43 -3.79
N PRO A 44 -11.20 -19.43 -3.67
CA PRO A 44 -10.29 -19.80 -4.74
C PRO A 44 -11.02 -20.18 -6.03
N THR A 45 -10.45 -19.82 -7.18
CA THR A 45 -10.98 -20.25 -8.49
C THR A 45 -10.25 -21.49 -9.00
N ASN A 46 -10.79 -22.15 -10.03
CA ASN A 46 -10.15 -23.28 -10.71
C ASN A 46 -9.30 -22.83 -11.92
N SER A 47 -8.97 -21.54 -12.02
CA SER A 47 -8.19 -21.01 -13.12
C SER A 47 -6.73 -21.44 -13.05
N ASN A 48 -6.09 -21.65 -14.21
CA ASN A 48 -4.63 -21.79 -14.33
C ASN A 48 -3.93 -20.43 -14.46
N GLY A 49 -4.68 -19.33 -14.32
CA GLY A 49 -4.20 -17.98 -14.45
C GLY A 49 -3.09 -17.67 -13.45
N THR A 50 -2.08 -16.96 -13.93
CA THR A 50 -1.00 -16.43 -13.09
C THR A 50 -0.66 -15.01 -13.53
N GLY A 51 -0.08 -14.23 -12.61
CA GLY A 51 0.40 -12.90 -12.92
C GLY A 51 1.43 -12.39 -11.93
N ASN A 52 2.02 -11.26 -12.29
CA ASN A 52 3.01 -10.57 -11.50
C ASN A 52 2.76 -9.06 -11.54
N LEU A 53 2.62 -8.46 -10.37
CA LEU A 53 2.56 -7.02 -10.17
C LEU A 53 3.93 -6.53 -9.72
N GLN A 54 4.41 -5.47 -10.37
CA GLN A 54 5.53 -4.65 -9.92
C GLN A 54 5.06 -3.20 -9.85
N ALA A 55 5.37 -2.53 -8.75
CA ALA A 55 4.97 -1.15 -8.56
C ALA A 55 6.03 -0.36 -7.78
N THR A 56 5.97 0.95 -7.92
CA THR A 56 6.71 1.91 -7.11
C THR A 56 5.74 2.90 -6.50
N TYR A 57 5.96 3.27 -5.24
CA TYR A 57 5.22 4.33 -4.57
C TYR A 57 6.18 5.43 -4.13
N ASP A 58 6.00 6.63 -4.67
CA ASP A 58 6.76 7.83 -4.29
C ASP A 58 6.07 8.51 -3.11
N THR A 59 6.75 8.58 -1.95
CA THR A 59 6.18 9.14 -0.72
C THR A 59 6.05 10.66 -0.74
N ALA A 60 6.77 11.37 -1.61
CA ALA A 60 6.67 12.82 -1.74
C ALA A 60 5.49 13.23 -2.63
N THR A 61 5.34 12.57 -3.78
CA THR A 61 4.24 12.86 -4.74
C THR A 61 2.97 12.06 -4.47
N LYS A 62 3.05 11.06 -3.58
CA LYS A 62 2.01 10.06 -3.30
C LYS A 62 1.60 9.26 -4.54
N GLN A 63 2.48 9.16 -5.52
CA GLN A 63 2.18 8.51 -6.78
C GLN A 63 2.56 7.03 -6.73
N LEU A 64 1.56 6.16 -6.91
CA LEU A 64 1.73 4.77 -7.23
C LEU A 64 1.88 4.63 -8.76
N THR A 65 2.94 3.97 -9.21
CA THR A 65 3.15 3.56 -10.61
C THR A 65 3.26 2.06 -10.66
N TYR A 66 2.54 1.38 -11.55
CA TYR A 66 2.49 -0.08 -11.58
C TYR A 66 2.50 -0.66 -12.99
N THR A 67 3.04 -1.88 -13.08
CA THR A 67 2.93 -2.77 -14.24
C THR A 67 2.48 -4.14 -13.77
N VAL A 68 1.49 -4.72 -14.44
CA VAL A 68 1.02 -6.09 -14.18
C VAL A 68 1.09 -6.89 -15.46
N THR A 69 1.77 -8.03 -15.41
CA THR A 69 1.73 -9.05 -16.46
C THR A 69 0.92 -10.24 -15.97
N TYR A 70 0.16 -10.85 -16.87
CA TYR A 70 -0.57 -12.08 -16.57
C TYR A 70 -0.70 -12.95 -17.82
N SER A 71 -1.02 -14.23 -17.60
CA SER A 71 -1.31 -15.22 -18.63
C SER A 71 -2.21 -16.33 -18.08
N GLY A 72 -2.71 -17.20 -18.97
CA GLY A 72 -3.42 -18.42 -18.58
C GLY A 72 -4.82 -18.20 -18.00
N LEU A 73 -5.41 -17.00 -18.16
CA LEU A 73 -6.79 -16.76 -17.75
C LEU A 73 -7.77 -17.63 -18.55
N THR A 74 -8.93 -17.91 -17.97
CA THR A 74 -10.02 -18.68 -18.58
C THR A 74 -10.68 -17.94 -19.75
N GLY A 75 -10.44 -16.64 -19.89
CA GLY A 75 -10.92 -15.81 -20.99
C GLY A 75 -10.26 -14.44 -20.98
N ASN A 76 -10.75 -13.53 -21.83
CA ASN A 76 -10.27 -12.15 -21.85
C ASN A 76 -10.51 -11.46 -20.50
N ALA A 77 -9.51 -10.70 -20.04
CA ALA A 77 -9.68 -9.85 -18.87
C ALA A 77 -10.74 -8.78 -19.16
N THR A 78 -11.70 -8.62 -18.24
CA THR A 78 -12.81 -7.67 -18.37
C THR A 78 -12.66 -6.48 -17.43
N ALA A 79 -11.97 -6.66 -16.30
CA ALA A 79 -11.64 -5.61 -15.35
C ALA A 79 -10.38 -5.96 -14.55
N ALA A 80 -9.77 -4.95 -13.94
CA ALA A 80 -8.70 -5.13 -12.97
C ALA A 80 -8.73 -3.99 -11.95
N HIS A 81 -8.43 -4.30 -10.70
CA HIS A 81 -8.53 -3.33 -9.60
C HIS A 81 -7.47 -3.59 -8.52
N PHE A 82 -7.05 -2.53 -7.85
CA PHE A 82 -6.58 -2.64 -6.47
C PHE A 82 -7.77 -2.57 -5.52
N HIS A 83 -7.77 -3.44 -4.51
CA HIS A 83 -8.74 -3.48 -3.43
C HIS A 83 -8.04 -3.32 -2.08
N GLY A 84 -8.77 -2.81 -1.08
CA GLY A 84 -8.28 -2.72 0.29
C GLY A 84 -9.15 -1.83 1.20
N PRO A 85 -8.82 -1.75 2.49
CA PRO A 85 -7.87 -2.62 3.19
C PRO A 85 -8.45 -4.03 3.45
N ALA A 86 -7.64 -5.07 3.25
CA ALA A 86 -7.99 -6.46 3.51
C ALA A 86 -6.76 -7.28 3.91
N ASP A 87 -6.98 -8.23 4.83
CA ASP A 87 -6.07 -9.35 5.04
C ASP A 87 -6.11 -10.34 3.86
N PRO A 88 -5.08 -11.19 3.66
CA PRO A 88 -5.00 -12.09 2.51
C PRO A 88 -6.20 -13.01 2.30
N ASP A 89 -6.92 -13.37 3.37
CA ASP A 89 -8.10 -14.25 3.34
C ASP A 89 -9.44 -13.50 3.32
N LYS A 90 -9.42 -12.16 3.26
CA LYS A 90 -10.60 -11.29 3.20
C LYS A 90 -10.72 -10.59 1.87
N THR A 91 -11.92 -10.09 1.59
CA THR A 91 -12.23 -9.23 0.45
C THR A 91 -12.51 -7.80 0.92
N ALA A 92 -12.28 -6.83 0.05
CA ALA A 92 -12.59 -5.43 0.31
C ALA A 92 -13.12 -4.73 -0.94
N GLY A 93 -13.59 -3.49 -0.79
CA GLY A 93 -13.98 -2.63 -1.91
C GLY A 93 -12.80 -2.23 -2.80
N VAL A 94 -13.11 -1.68 -3.97
CA VAL A 94 -12.12 -1.12 -4.89
C VAL A 94 -11.57 0.18 -4.31
N VAL A 95 -10.24 0.32 -4.31
CA VAL A 95 -9.54 1.55 -3.88
C VAL A 95 -8.87 2.27 -5.04
N VAL A 96 -8.40 1.53 -6.05
CA VAL A 96 -7.90 2.09 -7.31
C VAL A 96 -8.38 1.22 -8.46
N PRO A 97 -9.30 1.71 -9.32
CA PRO A 97 -9.67 1.02 -10.54
C PRO A 97 -8.60 1.18 -11.62
N VAL A 98 -8.32 0.13 -12.39
CA VAL A 98 -7.53 0.26 -13.62
C VAL A 98 -8.40 0.95 -14.69
N GLN A 99 -7.87 2.00 -15.29
CA GLN A 99 -8.51 2.73 -16.38
C GLN A 99 -7.94 2.28 -17.73
N GLY A 100 -8.78 2.18 -18.75
CA GLY A 100 -8.37 1.83 -20.10
C GLY A 100 -8.18 0.33 -20.32
N SER A 101 -7.11 -0.05 -21.03
CA SER A 101 -6.87 -1.45 -21.40
C SER A 101 -6.47 -2.28 -20.19
N VAL A 102 -7.16 -3.40 -20.00
CA VAL A 102 -6.79 -4.45 -19.02
C VAL A 102 -6.05 -5.62 -19.67
N ALA A 103 -5.64 -5.50 -20.93
CA ALA A 103 -4.80 -6.50 -21.59
C ALA A 103 -3.37 -6.47 -21.03
N SER A 104 -2.76 -7.64 -20.89
CA SER A 104 -1.35 -7.79 -20.44
C SER A 104 -0.37 -7.21 -21.48
N PRO A 105 0.60 -6.36 -21.08
CA PRO A 105 0.81 -5.81 -19.75
C PRO A 105 -0.15 -4.64 -19.42
N ILE A 106 -0.72 -4.66 -18.23
CA ILE A 106 -1.47 -3.53 -17.67
C ILE A 106 -0.44 -2.55 -17.09
N LYS A 107 -0.56 -1.26 -17.44
CA LYS A 107 0.27 -0.19 -16.87
C LYS A 107 -0.62 0.95 -16.40
N GLY A 108 -0.28 1.54 -15.26
CA GLY A 108 -1.05 2.68 -14.76
C GLY A 108 -0.36 3.43 -13.65
N THR A 109 -0.99 4.54 -13.28
CA THR A 109 -0.60 5.37 -12.14
C THR A 109 -1.83 5.75 -11.33
N ALA A 110 -1.63 6.06 -10.05
CA ALA A 110 -2.67 6.62 -9.18
C ALA A 110 -2.03 7.50 -8.11
N THR A 111 -2.61 8.67 -7.86
CA THR A 111 -2.25 9.50 -6.70
C THR A 111 -3.07 9.04 -5.51
N LEU A 112 -2.40 8.66 -4.42
CA LEU A 112 -3.05 8.10 -3.24
C LEU A 112 -3.30 9.15 -2.17
N THR A 113 -4.37 8.97 -1.42
CA THR A 113 -4.56 9.64 -0.11
C THR A 113 -3.60 9.05 0.93
N ASP A 114 -3.41 9.75 2.06
CA ASP A 114 -2.53 9.27 3.13
C ASP A 114 -3.03 7.95 3.76
N ALA A 115 -4.34 7.79 3.90
CA ALA A 115 -4.94 6.55 4.38
C ALA A 115 -4.67 5.38 3.42
N GLN A 116 -4.89 5.61 2.12
CA GLN A 116 -4.60 4.61 1.08
C GLN A 116 -3.13 4.23 1.03
N ALA A 117 -2.23 5.20 1.15
CA ALA A 117 -0.79 4.96 1.21
C ALA A 117 -0.40 4.14 2.43
N SER A 118 -0.95 4.47 3.61
CA SER A 118 -0.72 3.71 4.84
C SER A 118 -1.16 2.25 4.69
N ASP A 119 -2.37 2.01 4.17
CA ASP A 119 -2.90 0.67 3.93
C ASP A 119 -2.07 -0.11 2.90
N LEU A 120 -1.67 0.53 1.81
CA LEU A 120 -0.81 -0.05 0.78
C LEU A 120 0.54 -0.49 1.38
N LEU A 121 1.20 0.40 2.13
CA LEU A 121 2.50 0.15 2.73
C LEU A 121 2.45 -0.86 3.89
N ALA A 122 1.27 -1.02 4.51
CA ALA A 122 0.98 -2.07 5.49
C ALA A 122 0.66 -3.44 4.85
N GLY A 123 0.66 -3.52 3.51
CA GLY A 123 0.37 -4.74 2.78
C GLY A 123 -1.10 -5.15 2.85
N LYS A 124 -2.01 -4.20 3.05
CA LYS A 124 -3.46 -4.44 3.15
C LYS A 124 -4.18 -4.31 1.80
N TRP A 125 -3.44 -4.16 0.71
CA TRP A 125 -3.99 -4.09 -0.63
C TRP A 125 -3.73 -5.36 -1.41
N TYR A 126 -4.64 -5.72 -2.30
CA TYR A 126 -4.42 -6.76 -3.31
C TYR A 126 -4.80 -6.26 -4.70
N PHE A 127 -4.11 -6.77 -5.72
CA PHE A 127 -4.52 -6.57 -7.12
C PHE A 127 -5.32 -7.78 -7.58
N ASN A 128 -6.42 -7.54 -8.29
CA ASN A 128 -7.32 -8.57 -8.78
C ASN A 128 -7.63 -8.35 -10.26
N ILE A 129 -7.66 -9.44 -11.03
CA ILE A 129 -8.04 -9.44 -12.45
C ILE A 129 -9.28 -10.31 -12.61
N HIS A 130 -10.25 -9.80 -13.38
CA HIS A 130 -11.56 -10.40 -13.59
C HIS A 130 -11.71 -10.88 -15.04
N THR A 131 -12.51 -11.92 -15.23
CA THR A 131 -13.00 -12.37 -16.55
C THR A 131 -14.50 -12.60 -16.48
N GLU A 132 -15.14 -12.90 -17.62
CA GLU A 132 -16.56 -13.23 -17.63
C GLU A 132 -16.89 -14.50 -16.83
N ALA A 133 -16.03 -15.52 -16.85
CA ALA A 133 -16.24 -16.75 -16.09
C ALA A 133 -15.96 -16.59 -14.58
N ASN A 134 -15.14 -15.60 -14.21
CA ASN A 134 -14.70 -15.37 -12.83
C ASN A 134 -14.93 -13.90 -12.43
N ARG A 135 -16.20 -13.47 -12.45
CA ARG A 135 -16.60 -12.08 -12.22
C ARG A 135 -16.17 -11.51 -10.86
N PRO A 136 -16.24 -12.27 -9.73
CA PRO A 136 -15.74 -11.77 -8.45
C PRO A 136 -14.23 -11.56 -8.40
N GLY A 137 -13.48 -12.14 -9.35
CA GLY A 137 -12.03 -12.13 -9.40
C GLY A 137 -11.49 -13.49 -9.82
N GLU A 138 -10.71 -13.54 -10.89
CA GLU A 138 -10.09 -14.78 -11.36
C GLU A 138 -8.82 -15.08 -10.61
N ILE A 139 -7.88 -14.12 -10.62
CA ILE A 139 -6.60 -14.22 -9.93
C ILE A 139 -6.39 -12.97 -9.07
N ARG A 140 -5.85 -13.15 -7.86
CA ARG A 140 -5.43 -12.05 -7.01
C ARG A 140 -4.06 -12.28 -6.40
N GLY A 141 -3.44 -11.20 -5.94
CA GLY A 141 -2.17 -11.22 -5.25
C GLY A 141 -2.08 -10.05 -4.29
N GLN A 142 -1.69 -10.33 -3.04
CA GLN A 142 -1.44 -9.28 -2.06
C GLN A 142 -0.26 -8.41 -2.51
N VAL A 143 -0.36 -7.10 -2.29
CA VAL A 143 0.70 -6.15 -2.57
C VAL A 143 1.57 -6.02 -1.33
N THR A 144 2.87 -6.28 -1.47
CA THR A 144 3.85 -6.18 -0.39
C THR A 144 5.09 -5.44 -0.86
N LYS A 145 5.96 -5.04 0.07
CA LYS A 145 7.32 -4.57 -0.24
C LYS A 145 8.20 -5.71 -0.77
#